data_AF-A0A849WXW4-F1
#
_entry.id   AF-A0A849WXW4-F1
#
_cell.length_a   1.000
_cell.length_b   1.000
_cell.length_c   1.000
_cell.angle_alpha   90.00
_cell.angle_beta   90.00
_cell.angle_gamma   90.00
#
_symmetry.space_group_name_H-M   'P 1'
#
loop_
_entity.id
_entity.type
_entity.pdbx_description
1 polymer ?
#
loop_
_entity_poly.entity_id
_entity_poly.type
_entity_poly.pdbx_seq_one_letter_code
_entity_poly.pdbx_strand_id
1 'polypeptide(L)'
;MSLEKNALFNRIISEHDECRKVIEQAQSLNDKKKILDWLWKVVENEHHFKEEKLIYPVLAKKKKINEGGPFCTLYFDEHITNRPSEICKKITKKDVSWQEHQIDFKANPTSLNIPLEEHRSLHDILKFLIENKERLSDDEFLKNFGIYENMLKHHNAKEEKCFFRVCELCLSQAELDYIYAKWDTWSL
;
A
#
# COMPACT_ATOMS: atom_id res chain seq x y z
N MET A 1 -18.35 -5.41 -15.77
CA MET A 1 -17.67 -4.12 -15.98
C MET A 1 -16.18 -4.43 -15.98
N SER A 2 -15.44 -3.99 -17.01
CA SER A 2 -13.99 -4.09 -17.00
C SER A 2 -13.41 -2.97 -16.13
N LEU A 3 -12.32 -3.27 -15.41
CA LEU A 3 -11.55 -2.32 -14.59
C LEU A 3 -11.24 -1.01 -15.35
N GLU A 4 -11.10 -1.10 -16.67
CA GLU A 4 -10.82 -0.01 -17.61
C GLU A 4 -11.82 1.16 -17.59
N LYS A 5 -13.02 0.98 -17.00
CA LYS A 5 -14.08 2.01 -17.05
C LYS A 5 -14.20 2.90 -15.82
N ASN A 6 -13.43 2.69 -14.75
CA ASN A 6 -13.55 3.53 -13.55
C ASN A 6 -12.43 4.56 -13.45
N ALA A 7 -12.79 5.84 -13.38
CA ALA A 7 -11.84 6.95 -13.33
C ALA A 7 -10.93 6.90 -12.08
N LEU A 8 -11.45 6.47 -10.92
CA LEU A 8 -10.66 6.29 -9.71
C LEU A 8 -9.56 5.26 -9.92
N PHE A 9 -9.91 4.06 -10.39
CA PHE A 9 -8.92 3.00 -10.57
C PHE A 9 -7.91 3.33 -11.66
N ASN A 10 -8.34 3.95 -12.76
CA ASN A 10 -7.41 4.43 -13.79
C ASN A 10 -6.42 5.48 -13.23
N ARG A 11 -6.89 6.36 -12.33
CA ARG A 11 -6.02 7.32 -11.65
C ARG A 11 -5.02 6.62 -10.72
N ILE A 12 -5.48 5.65 -9.94
CA ILE A 12 -4.61 4.90 -9.02
C ILE A 12 -3.56 4.08 -9.81
N ILE A 13 -3.96 3.39 -10.89
CA ILE A 13 -3.03 2.68 -11.78
C ILE A 13 -1.97 3.63 -12.35
N SER A 14 -2.35 4.86 -12.72
CA SER A 14 -1.38 5.86 -13.16
C SER A 14 -0.37 6.22 -12.07
N GLU A 15 -0.77 6.27 -10.80
CA GLU A 15 0.14 6.51 -9.66
C GLU A 15 1.08 5.30 -9.45
N HIS A 16 0.58 4.07 -9.63
CA HIS A 16 1.41 2.86 -9.59
C HIS A 16 2.46 2.84 -10.70
N ASP A 17 2.07 3.21 -11.92
CA ASP A 17 2.97 3.28 -13.08
C ASP A 17 4.03 4.38 -12.91
N GLU A 18 3.67 5.52 -12.33
CA GLU A 18 4.63 6.59 -12.00
C GLU A 18 5.65 6.09 -10.97
N CYS A 19 5.20 5.47 -9.88
CA CYS A 19 6.07 4.88 -8.87
C CYS A 19 7.04 3.86 -9.47
N ARG A 20 6.52 2.95 -10.30
CA ARG A 20 7.32 1.93 -10.99
C ARG A 20 8.40 2.57 -11.86
N LYS A 21 8.06 3.58 -12.64
CA LYS A 21 9.03 4.31 -13.49
C LYS A 21 10.13 4.98 -12.69
N VAL A 22 9.80 5.61 -11.56
CA VAL A 22 10.80 6.27 -10.69
C VAL A 22 11.78 5.24 -10.12
N ILE A 23 11.28 4.10 -9.63
CA ILE A 23 12.12 3.02 -9.10
C ILE A 23 12.99 2.41 -10.22
N GLU A 24 12.40 2.12 -11.38
CA GLU A 24 13.12 1.58 -12.54
C GLU A 24 14.19 2.53 -13.08
N GLN A 25 14.03 3.85 -12.94
CA GLN A 25 15.06 4.82 -13.33
C GLN A 25 16.21 4.90 -12.32
N ALA A 26 15.99 4.52 -11.06
CA ALA A 26 17.00 4.54 -10.01
C ALA A 26 17.93 3.32 -10.09
N GLN A 27 18.87 3.34 -11.03
CA GLN A 27 19.74 2.19 -11.33
C GLN A 27 20.88 2.01 -10.31
N SER A 28 21.55 3.09 -9.91
CA SER A 28 22.68 3.00 -8.96
C SER A 28 22.23 3.00 -7.49
N LEU A 29 23.14 2.61 -6.59
CA LEU A 29 22.96 2.75 -5.14
C LEU A 29 22.58 4.19 -4.76
N ASN A 30 23.31 5.17 -5.32
CA ASN A 30 23.11 6.58 -5.02
C ASN A 30 21.73 7.06 -5.50
N ASP A 31 21.28 6.61 -6.67
CA ASP A 31 19.95 6.96 -7.18
C ASP A 31 18.85 6.39 -6.27
N LYS A 32 19.00 5.13 -5.85
CA LYS A 32 18.07 4.48 -4.91
C LYS A 32 17.99 5.23 -3.58
N LYS A 33 19.13 5.69 -3.03
CA LYS A 33 19.16 6.52 -1.82
C LYS A 33 18.46 7.88 -2.01
N LYS A 34 18.57 8.49 -3.20
CA LYS A 34 17.97 9.79 -3.52
C LYS A 34 16.45 9.74 -3.64
N ILE A 35 15.90 8.63 -4.15
CA ILE A 35 14.44 8.52 -4.33
C ILE A 35 13.68 8.17 -3.05
N LEU A 36 14.35 7.84 -1.94
CA LEU A 36 13.68 7.47 -0.69
C LEU A 36 12.72 8.55 -0.17
N ASP A 37 13.13 9.83 -0.24
CA ASP A 37 12.30 10.94 0.22
C ASP A 37 11.08 11.16 -0.70
N TRP A 38 11.25 10.89 -2.00
CA TRP A 38 10.14 10.91 -2.96
C TRP A 38 9.16 9.76 -2.69
N LEU A 39 9.66 8.54 -2.48
CA LEU A 39 8.83 7.39 -2.11
C LEU A 39 8.05 7.67 -0.82
N TRP A 40 8.71 8.27 0.18
CA TRP A 40 8.09 8.60 1.45
C TRP A 40 6.93 9.58 1.26
N LYS A 41 7.14 10.61 0.43
CA LYS A 41 6.10 11.59 0.15
C LYS A 41 4.96 10.98 -0.67
N VAL A 42 5.27 10.37 -1.81
CA VAL A 42 4.28 10.02 -2.83
C VAL A 42 3.61 8.68 -2.54
N VAL A 43 4.36 7.67 -2.11
CA VAL A 43 3.80 6.33 -1.84
C VAL A 43 3.12 6.33 -0.48
N GLU A 44 3.86 6.65 0.59
CA GLU A 44 3.34 6.48 1.95
C GLU A 44 2.40 7.61 2.37
N ASN A 45 2.83 8.87 2.23
CA ASN A 45 2.05 10.00 2.77
C ASN A 45 0.97 10.52 1.83
N GLU A 46 1.00 10.18 0.55
CA GLU A 46 -0.04 10.55 -0.40
C GLU A 46 -0.87 9.33 -0.82
N HIS A 47 -0.29 8.37 -1.54
CA HIS A 47 -1.04 7.26 -2.14
C HIS A 47 -1.68 6.33 -1.09
N HIS A 48 -0.90 5.64 -0.26
CA HIS A 48 -1.44 4.77 0.81
C HIS A 48 -2.33 5.56 1.76
N PHE A 49 -1.92 6.77 2.15
CA PHE A 49 -2.71 7.62 3.04
C PHE A 49 -4.09 7.96 2.48
N LYS A 50 -4.20 8.28 1.18
CA LYS A 50 -5.49 8.53 0.51
C LYS A 50 -6.37 7.29 0.54
N GLU A 51 -5.82 6.10 0.30
CA GLU A 51 -6.61 4.87 0.39
C GLU A 51 -7.22 4.67 1.77
N GLU A 52 -6.38 4.80 2.80
CA GLU A 52 -6.74 4.59 4.19
C GLU A 52 -7.73 5.65 4.71
N LYS A 53 -7.72 6.84 4.12
CA LYS A 53 -8.63 7.95 4.47
C LYS A 53 -9.90 8.00 3.64
N LEU A 54 -9.87 7.59 2.38
CA LEU A 54 -10.98 7.78 1.45
C LEU A 54 -11.69 6.47 1.11
N ILE A 55 -10.94 5.40 0.84
CA ILE A 55 -11.51 4.13 0.36
C ILE A 55 -11.87 3.25 1.56
N TYR A 56 -10.90 2.97 2.43
CA TYR A 56 -11.04 2.00 3.50
C TYR A 56 -12.19 2.32 4.47
N PRO A 57 -12.44 3.59 4.87
CA PRO A 57 -13.54 3.91 5.79
C PRO A 57 -14.93 3.71 5.17
N VAL A 58 -15.07 3.88 3.85
CA VAL A 58 -16.32 3.61 3.13
C VAL A 58 -16.52 2.10 2.98
N LEU A 59 -15.45 1.39 2.65
CA LEU A 59 -15.46 -0.05 2.42
C LEU A 59 -15.70 -0.84 3.72
N ALA A 60 -15.11 -0.45 4.85
CA ALA A 60 -15.30 -1.08 6.16
C ALA A 60 -16.77 -1.10 6.65
N LYS A 61 -17.58 -0.15 6.16
CA LYS A 61 -19.03 -0.07 6.47
C LYS A 61 -19.87 -1.06 5.66
N LYS A 62 -19.29 -1.72 4.66
CA LYS A 62 -20.01 -2.64 3.78
C LYS A 62 -20.12 -4.02 4.42
N LYS A 63 -21.35 -4.53 4.53
CA LYS A 63 -21.62 -5.86 5.12
C LYS A 63 -20.77 -6.97 4.49
N LYS A 64 -20.60 -6.97 3.17
CA LYS A 64 -19.80 -7.96 2.42
C LYS A 64 -18.33 -8.07 2.87
N ILE A 65 -17.74 -7.00 3.42
CA ILE A 65 -16.37 -6.99 3.94
C ILE A 65 -16.29 -7.67 5.31
N ASN A 66 -17.41 -7.65 6.05
CA ASN A 66 -17.51 -8.19 7.40
C ASN A 66 -18.09 -9.61 7.45
N GLU A 67 -18.66 -10.11 6.35
CA GLU A 67 -19.34 -11.41 6.28
C GLU A 67 -18.39 -12.61 6.12
N GLY A 68 -17.09 -12.39 5.84
CA GLY A 68 -16.12 -13.45 5.55
C GLY A 68 -16.41 -14.14 4.21
N GLY A 69 -15.40 -14.31 3.35
CA GLY A 69 -15.65 -14.89 2.03
C GLY A 69 -14.48 -14.78 1.04
N PRO A 70 -14.71 -14.95 -0.27
CA PRO A 70 -13.63 -15.00 -1.28
C PRO A 70 -12.78 -13.72 -1.35
N PHE A 71 -13.32 -12.59 -0.89
CA PHE A 71 -12.57 -11.34 -0.76
C PHE A 71 -11.54 -11.36 0.37
N CYS A 72 -11.75 -12.19 1.39
CA CYS A 72 -10.78 -12.44 2.45
C CYS A 72 -9.70 -13.42 2.00
N THR A 73 -10.02 -14.39 1.12
CA THR A 73 -9.10 -15.46 0.72
C THR A 73 -8.13 -15.08 -0.39
N LEU A 74 -8.48 -14.09 -1.25
CA LEU A 74 -7.62 -13.68 -2.37
C LEU A 74 -6.23 -13.21 -1.95
N TYR A 75 -6.06 -12.78 -0.69
CA TYR A 75 -4.77 -12.40 -0.12
C TYR A 75 -4.31 -13.30 1.01
N PHE A 76 -5.15 -14.22 1.49
CA PHE A 76 -4.92 -14.92 2.76
C PHE A 76 -3.78 -15.93 2.70
N ASP A 77 -3.74 -16.76 1.65
CA ASP A 77 -2.70 -17.79 1.52
C ASP A 77 -1.31 -17.17 1.37
N GLU A 78 -1.20 -16.12 0.55
CA GLU A 78 0.03 -15.34 0.39
C GLU A 78 0.40 -14.60 1.68
N HIS A 79 -0.59 -13.99 2.35
CA HIS A 79 -0.38 -13.27 3.61
C HIS A 79 0.08 -14.19 4.75
N ILE A 80 -0.40 -15.44 4.81
CA ILE A 80 0.07 -16.42 5.79
C ILE A 80 1.49 -16.86 5.47
N THR A 81 1.78 -17.14 4.20
CA THR A 81 3.07 -17.73 3.78
C THR A 81 4.19 -16.70 3.75
N ASN A 82 3.88 -15.48 3.32
CA ASN A 82 4.81 -14.37 3.10
C ASN A 82 4.35 -13.13 3.86
N ARG A 83 4.13 -13.29 5.17
CA ARG A 83 3.56 -12.22 6.00
C ARG A 83 4.40 -10.93 5.95
N PRO A 84 3.84 -9.80 5.47
CA PRO A 84 4.57 -8.54 5.33
C PRO A 84 5.22 -8.07 6.63
N SER A 85 4.52 -8.26 7.76
CA SER A 85 5.04 -7.84 9.07
C SER A 85 6.26 -8.64 9.54
N GLU A 86 6.33 -9.93 9.20
CA GLU A 86 7.51 -10.75 9.50
C GLU A 86 8.71 -10.37 8.61
N ILE A 87 8.46 -10.00 7.36
CA ILE A 87 9.49 -9.48 6.46
C ILE A 87 10.03 -8.15 7.00
N CYS A 88 9.13 -7.23 7.36
CA CYS A 88 9.49 -5.95 7.96
C CYS A 88 10.30 -6.16 9.24
N LYS A 89 9.85 -7.01 10.16
CA LYS A 89 10.55 -7.32 11.40
C LYS A 89 11.95 -7.88 11.19
N LYS A 90 12.17 -8.69 10.14
CA LYS A 90 13.52 -9.19 9.80
C LYS A 90 14.47 -8.06 9.39
N ILE A 91 13.97 -7.02 8.73
CA ILE A 91 14.74 -5.85 8.30
C ILE A 91 14.93 -4.88 9.48
N THR A 92 13.85 -4.42 10.08
CA THR A 92 13.83 -3.33 11.06
C THR A 92 14.14 -3.75 12.48
N LYS A 93 14.09 -5.08 12.76
CA LYS A 93 14.18 -5.69 14.10
C LYS A 93 13.10 -5.23 15.06
N LYS A 94 11.97 -4.70 14.55
CA LYS A 94 10.85 -4.18 15.32
C LYS A 94 9.55 -4.75 14.80
N ASP A 95 8.55 -4.84 15.67
CA ASP A 95 7.18 -5.10 15.22
C ASP A 95 6.65 -3.89 14.44
N VAL A 96 5.78 -4.17 13.46
CA VAL A 96 5.20 -3.13 12.62
C VAL A 96 4.35 -2.16 13.45
N SER A 97 4.55 -0.87 13.21
CA SER A 97 3.90 0.23 13.92
C SER A 97 2.52 0.56 13.34
N TRP A 98 1.63 1.13 14.16
CA TRP A 98 0.34 1.66 13.71
C TRP A 98 0.45 3.17 13.60
N GLN A 99 -0.07 3.74 12.52
CA GLN A 99 -0.17 5.20 12.36
C GLN A 99 -1.43 5.74 13.05
N GLU A 100 -1.43 7.02 13.41
CA GLU A 100 -2.55 7.68 14.11
C GLU A 100 -3.88 7.53 13.35
N HIS A 101 -3.84 7.68 12.03
CA HIS A 101 -5.02 7.53 11.17
C HIS A 101 -5.54 6.10 11.03
N GLN A 102 -4.81 5.10 11.54
CA GLN A 102 -5.13 3.69 11.43
C GLN A 102 -5.72 3.10 12.72
N ILE A 103 -5.75 3.88 13.81
CA ILE A 103 -6.15 3.38 15.14
C ILE A 103 -7.57 2.81 15.14
N ASP A 104 -8.48 3.37 14.36
CA ASP A 104 -9.85 2.85 14.27
C ASP A 104 -9.91 1.45 13.63
N PHE A 105 -9.06 1.16 12.64
CA PHE A 105 -8.95 -0.18 12.03
C PHE A 105 -8.28 -1.19 12.96
N LYS A 106 -7.40 -0.72 13.85
CA LYS A 106 -6.85 -1.55 14.94
C LYS A 106 -7.93 -1.93 15.95
N ALA A 107 -8.76 -0.96 16.34
CA ALA A 107 -9.83 -1.17 17.32
C ALA A 107 -11.01 -1.98 16.76
N ASN A 108 -11.25 -1.89 15.45
CA ASN A 108 -12.36 -2.57 14.76
C ASN A 108 -11.82 -3.38 13.57
N PRO A 109 -11.20 -4.56 13.82
CA PRO A 109 -10.57 -5.34 12.75
C PRO A 109 -11.56 -5.79 11.69
N THR A 110 -11.19 -5.62 10.42
CA THR A 110 -11.91 -6.17 9.27
C THR A 110 -10.94 -6.91 8.36
N SER A 111 -11.43 -7.51 7.27
CA SER A 111 -10.54 -8.10 6.27
C SER A 111 -9.59 -7.08 5.62
N LEU A 112 -9.86 -5.77 5.74
CA LEU A 112 -8.98 -4.70 5.28
C LEU A 112 -7.69 -4.60 6.11
N ASN A 113 -7.62 -5.25 7.28
CA ASN A 113 -6.38 -5.30 8.06
C ASN A 113 -5.27 -6.09 7.34
N ILE A 114 -5.61 -6.93 6.35
CA ILE A 114 -4.63 -7.65 5.53
C ILE A 114 -3.86 -6.68 4.61
N PRO A 115 -4.50 -5.94 3.67
CA PRO A 115 -3.80 -4.95 2.86
C PRO A 115 -3.24 -3.81 3.72
N LEU A 116 -3.90 -3.43 4.82
CA LEU A 116 -3.35 -2.44 5.76
C LEU A 116 -2.04 -2.89 6.42
N GLU A 117 -1.83 -4.20 6.64
CA GLU A 117 -0.55 -4.71 7.14
C GLU A 117 0.57 -4.50 6.11
N GLU A 118 0.26 -4.57 4.80
CA GLU A 118 1.22 -4.28 3.73
C GLU A 118 1.65 -2.82 3.76
N HIS A 119 0.70 -1.87 3.81
CA HIS A 119 1.00 -0.44 3.92
C HIS A 119 1.91 -0.15 5.12
N ARG A 120 1.54 -0.68 6.28
CA ARG A 120 2.31 -0.47 7.52
C ARG A 120 3.71 -1.08 7.43
N SER A 121 3.85 -2.24 6.78
CA SER A 121 5.13 -2.90 6.59
C SER A 121 6.03 -2.14 5.62
N LEU A 122 5.47 -1.67 4.49
CA LEU A 122 6.15 -0.83 3.50
C LEU A 122 6.63 0.48 4.12
N HIS A 123 5.74 1.18 4.82
CA HIS A 123 6.04 2.39 5.59
C HIS A 123 7.23 2.20 6.52
N ASP A 124 7.22 1.16 7.37
CA ASP A 124 8.27 0.96 8.37
C ASP A 124 9.60 0.53 7.75
N ILE A 125 9.58 -0.25 6.66
CA ILE A 125 10.79 -0.59 5.91
C ILE A 125 11.38 0.68 5.26
N LEU A 126 10.55 1.51 4.63
CA LEU A 126 11.01 2.73 3.98
C LEU A 126 11.57 3.72 4.99
N LYS A 127 10.89 3.90 6.13
CA LYS A 127 11.38 4.71 7.24
C LYS A 127 12.74 4.22 7.72
N PHE A 128 12.90 2.91 7.92
CA PHE A 128 14.18 2.32 8.30
C PHE A 128 15.28 2.61 7.29
N LEU A 129 15.00 2.47 5.98
CA LEU A 129 15.94 2.80 4.92
C LEU A 129 16.34 4.28 4.95
N ILE A 130 15.40 5.21 5.12
CA ILE A 130 15.68 6.64 5.22
C ILE A 130 16.58 6.96 6.42
N GLU A 131 16.23 6.43 7.59
CA GLU A 131 16.95 6.70 8.84
C GLU A 131 18.36 6.09 8.88
N ASN A 132 18.60 5.02 8.11
CA ASN A 132 19.84 4.23 8.18
C ASN A 132 20.64 4.19 6.87
N LYS A 133 20.25 4.94 5.82
CA LYS A 133 20.93 4.92 4.50
C LYS A 133 22.43 5.23 4.53
N GLU A 134 22.90 5.97 5.54
CA GLU A 134 24.33 6.28 5.73
C GLU A 134 25.07 5.32 6.67
N ARG A 135 24.34 4.43 7.36
CA ARG A 135 24.91 3.49 8.35
C ARG A 135 24.95 2.06 7.86
N LEU A 136 24.00 1.68 6.99
CA LEU A 136 23.99 0.38 6.35
C LEU A 136 25.18 0.23 5.40
N SER A 137 25.73 -0.98 5.32
CA SER A 137 26.62 -1.30 4.21
C SER A 137 25.85 -1.25 2.87
N ASP A 138 26.56 -1.04 1.77
CA ASP A 138 25.96 -0.97 0.43
C ASP A 138 25.14 -2.23 0.10
N ASP A 139 25.67 -3.41 0.42
CA ASP A 139 25.00 -4.70 0.21
C ASP A 139 23.73 -4.82 1.05
N GLU A 140 23.77 -4.43 2.32
CA GLU A 140 22.59 -4.45 3.20
C GLU A 140 21.52 -3.46 2.71
N PHE A 141 21.93 -2.26 2.29
CA PHE A 141 21.02 -1.27 1.74
C PHE A 141 20.34 -1.81 0.48
N LEU A 142 21.11 -2.30 -0.49
CA LEU A 142 20.58 -2.81 -1.76
C LEU A 142 19.65 -4.00 -1.54
N LYS A 143 20.02 -4.91 -0.63
CA LYS A 143 19.17 -6.05 -0.26
C LYS A 143 17.84 -5.58 0.34
N ASN A 144 17.88 -4.67 1.32
CA ASN A 144 16.68 -4.19 1.99
C ASN A 144 15.79 -3.36 1.06
N PHE A 145 16.39 -2.52 0.21
CA PHE A 145 15.69 -1.76 -0.82
C PHE A 145 15.03 -2.69 -1.84
N GLY A 146 15.73 -3.74 -2.30
CA GLY A 146 15.15 -4.73 -3.22
C GLY A 146 13.99 -5.51 -2.59
N ILE A 147 14.00 -5.76 -1.28
CA ILE A 147 12.85 -6.35 -0.58
C ILE A 147 11.67 -5.38 -0.55
N TYR A 148 11.90 -4.10 -0.23
CA TYR A 148 10.88 -3.06 -0.28
C TYR A 148 10.25 -2.94 -1.67
N GLU A 149 11.08 -2.83 -2.72
CA GLU A 149 10.63 -2.74 -4.11
C GLU A 149 9.76 -3.92 -4.53
N ASN A 150 10.18 -5.15 -4.21
CA ASN A 150 9.40 -6.35 -4.54
C ASN A 150 8.08 -6.39 -3.76
N MET A 151 8.08 -5.99 -2.50
CA MET A 151 6.85 -5.91 -1.70
C MET A 151 5.87 -4.90 -2.27
N LEU A 152 6.35 -3.70 -2.64
CA LEU A 152 5.52 -2.66 -3.24
C LEU A 152 4.96 -3.11 -4.60
N LYS A 153 5.79 -3.72 -5.44
CA LYS A 153 5.35 -4.28 -6.73
C LYS A 153 4.25 -5.33 -6.56
N HIS A 154 4.40 -6.22 -5.58
CA HIS A 154 3.38 -7.23 -5.29
C HIS A 154 2.11 -6.63 -4.71
N HIS A 155 2.23 -5.62 -3.85
CA HIS A 155 1.11 -4.88 -3.29
C HIS A 155 0.29 -4.20 -4.40
N ASN A 156 0.90 -3.37 -5.25
CA ASN A 156 0.22 -2.70 -6.36
C ASN A 156 -0.46 -3.71 -7.32
N ALA A 157 0.22 -4.82 -7.63
CA ALA A 157 -0.36 -5.87 -8.48
C ALA A 157 -1.56 -6.57 -7.83
N LYS A 158 -1.53 -6.72 -6.50
CA LYS A 158 -2.63 -7.26 -5.71
C LYS A 158 -3.81 -6.29 -5.72
N GLU A 159 -3.56 -5.00 -5.66
CA GLU A 159 -4.64 -4.02 -5.72
C GLU A 159 -5.35 -4.00 -7.06
N GLU A 160 -4.57 -3.91 -8.14
CA GLU A 160 -5.06 -3.85 -9.52
C GLU A 160 -5.89 -5.08 -9.89
N LYS A 161 -5.47 -6.27 -9.43
CA LYS A 161 -6.12 -7.54 -9.79
C LYS A 161 -7.27 -7.92 -8.87
N CYS A 162 -7.23 -7.50 -7.61
CA CYS A 162 -8.14 -8.00 -6.59
C CYS A 162 -8.84 -6.87 -5.82
N PHE A 163 -8.12 -5.87 -5.29
CA PHE A 163 -8.70 -4.85 -4.41
C PHE A 163 -9.70 -3.96 -5.15
N PHE A 164 -9.38 -3.54 -6.37
CA PHE A 164 -10.31 -2.75 -7.18
C PHE A 164 -11.58 -3.55 -7.49
N ARG A 165 -11.45 -4.86 -7.71
CA ARG A 165 -12.62 -5.74 -7.90
C ARG A 165 -13.48 -5.84 -6.64
N VAL A 166 -12.87 -5.89 -5.46
CA VAL A 166 -13.58 -5.81 -4.18
C VAL A 166 -14.34 -4.50 -4.08
N CYS A 167 -13.70 -3.38 -4.42
CA CYS A 167 -14.32 -2.06 -4.41
C CYS A 167 -15.52 -2.00 -5.36
N GLU A 168 -15.41 -2.47 -6.60
CA GLU A 168 -16.54 -2.53 -7.56
C GLU A 168 -17.73 -3.35 -7.05
N LEU A 169 -17.48 -4.42 -6.29
CA LEU A 169 -18.52 -5.33 -5.81
C LEU A 169 -19.20 -4.85 -4.53
N CYS A 170 -18.56 -3.95 -3.80
CA CYS A 170 -19.01 -3.46 -2.49
C CYS A 170 -19.48 -2.00 -2.52
N LEU A 171 -18.94 -1.18 -3.42
CA LEU A 171 -19.23 0.24 -3.54
C LEU A 171 -20.17 0.50 -4.71
N SER A 172 -21.09 1.44 -4.52
CA SER A 172 -21.92 1.97 -5.61
C SER A 172 -21.11 2.92 -6.49
N GLN A 173 -21.58 3.18 -7.71
CA GLN A 173 -20.93 4.15 -8.60
C GLN A 173 -20.85 5.55 -7.97
N ALA A 174 -21.91 6.00 -7.29
CA ALA A 174 -21.92 7.29 -6.62
C ALA A 174 -20.86 7.41 -5.51
N GLU A 175 -20.55 6.31 -4.81
CA GLU A 175 -19.48 6.27 -3.81
C GLU A 175 -18.10 6.33 -4.47
N LEU A 176 -17.91 5.60 -5.58
CA LEU A 176 -16.67 5.64 -6.35
C LEU A 176 -16.41 7.03 -6.93
N ASP A 177 -17.44 7.68 -7.46
CA ASP A 177 -17.36 9.05 -8.00
C ASP A 177 -17.04 10.07 -6.88
N TYR A 178 -17.67 9.92 -5.71
CA TYR A 178 -17.36 10.74 -4.54
C TYR A 178 -15.91 10.59 -4.09
N ILE A 179 -15.42 9.35 -3.99
CA ILE A 179 -14.03 9.08 -3.62
C ILE A 179 -13.09 9.68 -4.65
N TYR A 180 -13.37 9.51 -5.95
CA TYR A 180 -12.56 10.07 -7.02
C TYR A 180 -12.46 11.59 -6.95
N ALA A 181 -13.58 12.29 -6.76
CA ALA A 181 -13.58 13.73 -6.62
C ALA A 181 -12.71 14.21 -5.44
N LYS A 182 -12.68 13.46 -4.33
CA LYS A 182 -11.82 13.76 -3.18
C LYS A 182 -10.35 13.39 -3.43
N TRP A 183 -10.11 12.32 -4.17
CA TRP A 183 -8.78 11.86 -4.54
C TRP A 183 -8.05 12.89 -5.42
N ASP A 184 -8.76 13.46 -6.41
CA ASP A 184 -8.19 14.39 -7.40
C ASP A 184 -7.92 15.78 -6.82
N THR A 185 -8.70 16.18 -5.81
CA THR A 185 -8.49 17.47 -5.11
C THR A 185 -7.69 17.31 -3.82
N TRP A 186 -7.03 16.17 -3.60
CA TRP A 186 -6.34 15.91 -2.34
C TRP A 186 -5.15 16.85 -2.14
N SER A 187 -5.09 17.47 -0.97
CA SER A 187 -3.96 18.27 -0.50
C SER A 187 -3.67 17.90 0.95
N LEU A 188 -2.41 17.56 1.24
CA LEU A 188 -1.92 17.33 2.61
C LEU A 188 -1.74 18.65 3.38
#